data_AF-A0A818L203-F1
#
_entry.id   AF-A0A818L203-F1
#
_cell.length_a   1.000
_cell.length_b   1.000
_cell.length_c   1.000
_cell.angle_alpha   90.00
_cell.angle_beta   90.00
_cell.angle_gamma   90.00
#
_symmetry.space_group_name_H-M   'P 1'
#
loop_
_entity.id
_entity.type
_entity.pdbx_description
1 polymer ?
#
loop_
_entity_poly.entity_id
_entity_poly.type
_entity_poly.pdbx_seq_one_letter_code
_entity_poly.pdbx_strand_id
1 'polypeptide(L)'
;MIDFLVKIGQFNKAEELYNILLGQTSDKDEKQHYYNQLGFLHSNHGDYDKAFWYYKKALEIEQKTVPSIHPLLAAAYDNMAFVYDST
;
A
#
# COMPACT_ATOMS: atom_id res chain seq x y z
N MET A 1 -4.25 -1.85 16.87
CA MET A 1 -5.55 -2.55 16.69
C MET A 1 -5.66 -3.15 15.29
N ILE A 2 -5.35 -2.39 14.23
CA ILE A 2 -5.38 -2.90 12.85
C ILE A 2 -4.27 -3.95 12.61
N ASP A 3 -3.04 -3.73 13.09
CA ASP A 3 -1.95 -4.72 12.97
C ASP A 3 -2.30 -6.10 13.55
N PHE A 4 -3.15 -6.13 14.58
CA PHE A 4 -3.63 -7.38 15.14
C PHE A 4 -4.54 -8.11 14.15
N LEU A 5 -5.46 -7.39 13.47
CA LEU A 5 -6.32 -7.95 12.43
C LEU A 5 -5.52 -8.49 11.25
N VAL A 6 -4.46 -7.79 10.85
CA VAL A 6 -3.52 -8.25 9.82
C VAL A 6 -2.85 -9.56 10.27
N LYS A 7 -2.37 -9.63 11.51
CA LYS A 7 -1.70 -10.82 12.06
C LYS A 7 -2.61 -12.05 12.15
N ILE A 8 -3.90 -11.88 12.42
CA ILE A 8 -4.86 -12.99 12.50
C ILE A 8 -5.58 -13.26 11.18
N GLY A 9 -5.15 -12.63 10.07
CA GLY A 9 -5.70 -12.87 8.74
C GLY A 9 -7.09 -12.27 8.50
N GLN A 10 -7.55 -11.34 9.36
CA GLN A 10 -8.82 -10.64 9.17
C GLN A 10 -8.66 -9.48 8.17
N PHE A 11 -8.34 -9.85 6.93
CA PHE A 11 -8.02 -8.95 5.83
C PHE A 11 -9.12 -7.90 5.58
N ASN A 12 -10.37 -8.33 5.35
CA ASN A 12 -11.48 -7.42 5.03
C ASN A 12 -11.69 -6.34 6.11
N LYS A 13 -11.53 -6.71 7.39
CA LYS A 13 -11.69 -5.77 8.51
C LYS A 13 -10.52 -4.81 8.63
N ALA A 14 -9.30 -5.28 8.34
CA ALA A 14 -8.14 -4.40 8.29
C ALA A 14 -8.28 -3.37 7.16
N GLU A 15 -8.73 -3.80 5.98
CA GLU A 15 -9.01 -2.93 4.82
C GLU A 15 -10.09 -1.89 5.15
N GLU A 16 -11.20 -2.31 5.75
CA GLU A 16 -12.30 -1.42 6.16
C GLU A 16 -11.81 -0.33 7.12
N LEU A 17 -11.06 -0.70 8.16
CA LEU A 17 -10.55 0.26 9.14
C LEU A 17 -9.55 1.25 8.51
N TYR A 18 -8.66 0.81 7.63
CA TYR A 18 -7.75 1.73 6.94
C TYR A 18 -8.51 2.70 6.03
N ASN A 19 -9.54 2.26 5.32
CA ASN A 19 -10.37 3.14 4.49
C ASN A 19 -11.17 4.16 5.33
N ILE A 20 -11.66 3.77 6.51
CA ILE A 20 -12.31 4.70 7.45
C ILE A 20 -11.32 5.77 7.91
N LEU A 21 -10.13 5.37 8.37
CA LEU A 21 -9.11 6.31 8.84
C LEU A 21 -8.69 7.28 7.74
N LEU A 22 -8.52 6.78 6.51
CA LEU A 22 -8.19 7.59 5.33
C LEU A 22 -9.24 8.68 5.04
N GLY A 23 -10.52 8.37 5.25
CA GLY A 23 -11.63 9.33 5.08
C GLY A 23 -11.73 10.36 6.20
N GLN A 24 -11.21 10.06 7.39
CA GLN A 24 -11.26 10.93 8.57
C GLN A 24 -10.07 11.89 8.67
N THR A 25 -8.88 11.46 8.23
CA THR A 25 -7.70 12.30 8.31
C THR A 25 -7.66 13.35 7.19
N SER A 26 -7.18 14.55 7.50
CA SER A 26 -6.77 15.56 6.51
C SER A 26 -5.26 15.69 6.41
N ASP A 27 -4.53 15.03 7.31
CA ASP A 27 -3.08 15.04 7.38
C ASP A 27 -2.49 14.22 6.23
N LYS A 28 -1.49 14.77 5.55
CA LYS A 28 -0.90 14.13 4.36
C LYS A 28 -0.03 12.95 4.74
N ASP A 29 0.68 13.03 5.86
CA ASP A 29 1.60 11.99 6.32
C ASP A 29 0.80 10.80 6.84
N GLU A 30 -0.30 11.04 7.55
CA GLU A 30 -1.25 9.97 7.95
C GLU A 30 -1.90 9.32 6.73
N LYS A 31 -2.33 10.10 5.73
CA LYS A 31 -2.88 9.54 4.48
C LYS A 31 -1.87 8.66 3.74
N GLN A 32 -0.63 9.14 3.61
CA GLN A 32 0.46 8.38 3.00
C GLN A 32 0.67 7.06 3.73
N HIS A 33 0.67 7.09 5.08
CA HIS A 33 0.85 5.91 5.89
C HIS A 33 -0.27 4.89 5.65
N TYR A 34 -1.54 5.31 5.67
CA TYR A 34 -2.67 4.42 5.45
C TYR A 34 -2.68 3.81 4.05
N TYR A 35 -2.33 4.59 3.01
CA TYR A 35 -2.17 4.05 1.66
C TYR A 35 -1.07 2.99 1.58
N ASN A 36 0.07 3.20 2.24
CA ASN A 36 1.12 2.18 2.30
C ASN A 36 0.66 0.90 3.01
N GLN A 37 -0.08 1.04 4.12
CA GLN A 37 -0.59 -0.11 4.85
C GLN A 37 -1.62 -0.90 4.03
N LEU A 38 -2.49 -0.23 3.28
CA LEU A 38 -3.40 -0.87 2.33
C LEU A 38 -2.62 -1.58 1.21
N GLY A 39 -1.59 -0.94 0.66
CA GLY A 39 -0.70 -1.57 -0.33
C GLY A 39 -0.08 -2.87 0.18
N PHE A 40 0.45 -2.85 1.40
CA PHE A 40 1.03 -4.03 2.05
C PHE A 40 -0.01 -5.12 2.31
N LEU A 41 -1.17 -4.72 2.79
CA LEU A 41 -2.27 -5.64 3.06
C LEU A 41 -2.69 -6.40 1.80
N HIS A 42 -2.94 -5.68 0.69
CA HIS A 42 -3.30 -6.28 -0.60
C HIS A 42 -2.18 -7.14 -1.20
N SER A 43 -0.92 -6.73 -1.05
CA SER A 43 0.24 -7.51 -1.50
C SER A 43 0.33 -8.86 -0.79
N ASN A 44 0.09 -8.89 0.53
CA ASN A 44 0.08 -10.14 1.30
C ASN A 44 -1.11 -11.03 0.97
N HIS A 45 -2.20 -10.45 0.45
CA HIS A 45 -3.40 -11.17 0.05
C HIS A 45 -3.38 -11.61 -1.43
N GLY A 46 -2.32 -11.28 -2.17
CA GLY A 46 -2.16 -11.63 -3.58
C GLY A 46 -2.89 -10.71 -4.56
N ASP A 47 -3.53 -9.64 -4.08
CA ASP A 47 -4.20 -8.64 -4.92
C ASP A 47 -3.19 -7.55 -5.32
N TYR A 48 -2.27 -7.91 -6.21
CA TYR A 48 -1.16 -7.05 -6.60
C TYR A 48 -1.60 -5.78 -7.34
N ASP A 49 -2.71 -5.83 -8.07
CA ASP A 49 -3.27 -4.67 -8.78
C ASP A 49 -3.74 -3.59 -7.80
N LYS A 50 -4.51 -3.98 -6.76
CA LYS A 50 -4.88 -3.03 -5.71
C LYS A 50 -3.68 -2.60 -4.89
N ALA A 51 -2.75 -3.51 -4.58
CA ALA A 51 -1.54 -3.17 -3.87
C ALA A 51 -0.76 -2.05 -4.58
N PHE A 52 -0.58 -2.21 -5.90
CA PHE A 52 0.05 -1.22 -6.76
C PHE A 52 -0.70 0.11 -6.76
N TRP A 53 -2.02 0.09 -6.88
CA TRP A 53 -2.84 1.30 -6.84
C TRP A 53 -2.64 2.09 -5.54
N TYR A 54 -2.63 1.40 -4.41
CA TYR A 54 -2.45 1.99 -3.09
C TYR A 54 -1.03 2.54 -2.88
N TYR A 55 0.00 1.77 -3.25
CA TYR A 55 1.38 2.26 -3.20
C TYR A 55 1.59 3.48 -4.09
N LYS A 56 0.97 3.51 -5.28
CA LYS A 56 1.00 4.69 -6.15
C LYS A 56 0.34 5.90 -5.47
N LYS A 57 -0.76 5.73 -4.74
CA LYS A 57 -1.40 6.81 -3.99
C LYS A 57 -0.53 7.34 -2.85
N ALA A 58 0.16 6.47 -2.13
CA ALA A 58 1.14 6.88 -1.14
C ALA A 58 2.29 7.68 -1.78
N LEU A 59 2.80 7.18 -2.92
CA LEU A 59 3.88 7.83 -3.68
C LEU A 59 3.46 9.18 -4.28
N GLU A 60 2.21 9.35 -4.74
CA GLU A 60 1.69 10.63 -5.22
C GLU A 60 1.68 11.71 -4.12
N ILE A 61 1.58 11.29 -2.85
CA ILE A 61 1.71 12.20 -1.70
C ILE A 61 3.19 12.50 -1.44
N GLU A 62 4.06 11.48 -1.45
CA GLU A 62 5.51 11.66 -1.26
C GLU A 62 6.21 12.44 -2.36
N GLN A 63 5.86 12.24 -3.64
CA GLN A 63 6.48 12.98 -4.76
C GLN A 63 6.15 14.48 -4.72
N LYS A 64 5.09 14.87 -3.99
CA LYS A 64 4.82 16.28 -3.70
C LYS A 64 5.68 16.82 -2.55
N THR A 65 6.35 15.96 -1.79
CA THR A 65 7.14 16.32 -0.61
C THR A 65 8.65 16.04 -0.76
N VAL A 66 9.12 14.95 -1.39
CA VAL A 66 10.54 14.61 -1.64
C VAL A 66 10.68 13.63 -2.83
N PRO A 67 11.65 13.80 -3.76
CA PRO A 67 11.93 12.80 -4.79
C PRO A 67 12.83 11.69 -4.22
N SER A 68 12.29 10.54 -3.83
CA SER A 68 13.12 9.44 -3.33
C SER A 68 12.62 8.07 -3.78
N ILE A 69 13.52 7.36 -4.45
CA ILE A 69 13.37 5.98 -4.91
C ILE A 69 13.50 5.07 -3.68
N HIS A 70 12.36 4.55 -3.19
CA HIS A 70 12.34 3.65 -2.04
C HIS A 70 12.65 2.21 -2.45
N PRO A 71 13.47 1.44 -1.70
CA PRO A 71 13.81 0.04 -2.02
C PRO A 71 12.62 -0.91 -2.22
N LEU A 72 11.46 -0.60 -1.63
CA LEU A 72 10.22 -1.36 -1.81
C LEU A 72 9.61 -1.16 -3.20
N LEU A 73 9.85 0.01 -3.83
CA LEU A 73 9.46 0.29 -5.21
C LEU A 73 10.33 -0.52 -6.18
N ALA A 74 11.62 -0.71 -5.87
CA ALA A 74 12.51 -1.57 -6.65
C ALA A 74 12.06 -3.04 -6.59
N ALA A 75 11.72 -3.56 -5.41
CA ALA A 75 11.18 -4.91 -5.27
C ALA A 75 9.85 -5.10 -6.01
N ALA A 76 9.01 -4.06 -6.05
CA ALA A 76 7.78 -4.08 -6.84
C ALA A 76 8.05 -4.08 -8.35
N TYR A 77 9.01 -3.28 -8.84
CA TYR A 77 9.43 -3.29 -10.24
C TYR A 77 10.09 -4.62 -10.66
N ASP A 78 10.90 -5.23 -9.80
CA ASP A 78 11.55 -6.52 -10.08
C ASP A 78 10.51 -7.64 -10.20
N ASN A 79 9.47 -7.62 -9.36
CA ASN A 79 8.34 -8.55 -9.47
C ASN A 79 7.49 -8.29 -10.73
N MET A 80 7.34 -7.03 -11.16
CA MET A 80 6.68 -6.70 -12.43
C MET A 80 7.47 -7.21 -13.63
N ALA A 81 8.80 -7.06 -13.62
CA ALA A 81 9.67 -7.58 -14.67
C ALA A 81 9.55 -9.10 -14.78
N PHE A 82 9.51 -9.81 -13.65
CA PHE A 82 9.35 -11.26 -13.63
C PHE A 82 8.02 -11.73 -14.25
N VAL A 83 6.93 -10.99 -14.01
CA VAL A 83 5.61 -11.31 -14.57
C VAL A 83 5.55 -11.00 -16.08
N TYR A 84 6.13 -9.89 -16.53
CA TYR A 84 6.16 -9.53 -17.94
C TYR A 84 7.07 -10.44 -18.78
N ASP A 85 8.20 -10.90 -18.22
CA ASP A 85 9.17 -11.78 -18.90
C ASP A 85 8.69 -13.25 -18.99
N SER A 86 7.63 -13.59 -18.24
CA SER A 86 6.98 -14.92 -18.27
C SER A 86 5.87 -15.04 -19.33
N THR A 87 5.79 -14.09 -20.27
CA THR A 87 4.85 -14.05 -21.41
C THR A 87 5.60 -13.98 -22.72
#